data_AF-A0A7R9WJI1-F1
#
_entry.id   AF-A0A7R9WJI1-F1
#
_cell.length_a   1.000
_cell.length_b   1.000
_cell.length_c   1.000
_cell.angle_alpha   90.00
_cell.angle_beta   90.00
_cell.angle_gamma   90.00
#
_symmetry.space_group_name_H-M   'P 1'
#
loop_
_entity.id
_entity.type
_entity.pdbx_description
1 polymer ?
#
loop_
_entity_poly.entity_id
_entity_poly.type
_entity_poly.pdbx_seq_one_letter_code
_entity_poly.pdbx_strand_id
1 'polypeptide(L)'
;GYDGTKADVWSAGVILYAMLFRSLPFGEDLLHCPRYQSFRKWYEDVRENRGGRRASAEATLLPLKGGADEDEQLGPHWFFPAETSRESRDLIVAMLNPDPTERLSIDMVLRHPWLTMLFQQQ
;
A
#
# COMPACT_ATOMS: atom_id res chain seq x y z
N GLY A 1 8.67 5.66 19.20
CA GLY A 1 9.92 4.88 19.18
C GLY A 1 9.98 4.08 17.89
N TYR A 2 11.15 3.57 17.50
CA TYR A 2 11.29 2.66 16.36
C TYR A 2 10.53 1.35 16.59
N ASP A 3 9.81 0.86 15.58
CA ASP A 3 9.17 -0.46 15.56
C ASP A 3 9.76 -1.28 14.41
N GLY A 4 10.60 -2.25 14.76
CA GLY A 4 11.28 -3.10 13.77
C GLY A 4 10.33 -3.94 12.94
N THR A 5 9.23 -4.41 13.53
CA THR A 5 8.27 -5.25 12.81
C THR A 5 7.55 -4.47 11.71
N LYS A 6 7.20 -3.20 11.97
CA LYS A 6 6.63 -2.30 10.97
C LYS A 6 7.66 -1.86 9.94
N ALA A 7 8.92 -1.73 10.33
CA ALA A 7 10.02 -1.44 9.40
C ALA A 7 10.26 -2.61 8.42
N ASP A 8 10.16 -3.85 8.89
CA ASP A 8 10.28 -5.04 8.04
C ASP A 8 9.14 -5.13 7.02
N VAL A 9 7.90 -4.81 7.43
CA VAL A 9 6.75 -4.74 6.50
C VAL A 9 6.96 -3.69 5.41
N TRP A 10 7.52 -2.52 5.75
CA TRP A 10 7.86 -1.51 4.75
C TRP A 10 8.86 -2.05 3.73
N SER A 11 9.96 -2.65 4.21
CA SER A 11 10.99 -3.23 3.36
C SER A 11 10.44 -4.34 2.46
N ALA A 12 9.58 -5.21 3.01
CA ALA A 12 8.88 -6.23 2.22
C ALA A 12 7.97 -5.63 1.15
N GLY A 13 7.31 -4.50 1.42
CA GLY A 13 6.50 -3.76 0.45
C GLY A 13 7.35 -3.19 -0.69
N VAL A 14 8.53 -2.66 -0.38
CA VAL A 14 9.51 -2.20 -1.38
C VAL A 14 9.99 -3.36 -2.26
N ILE A 15 10.32 -4.51 -1.65
CA ILE A 15 10.75 -5.71 -2.38
C ILE A 15 9.61 -6.22 -3.27
N LEU A 16 8.39 -6.28 -2.77
CA LEU A 16 7.22 -6.69 -3.55
C LEU A 16 7.01 -5.78 -4.77
N TYR A 17 7.07 -4.45 -4.58
CA TYR A 17 7.01 -3.50 -5.68
C TYR A 17 8.12 -3.76 -6.71
N ALA A 18 9.35 -3.97 -6.25
CA ALA A 18 10.50 -4.24 -7.12
C ALA A 18 10.33 -5.55 -7.91
N MET A 19 9.79 -6.59 -7.30
CA MET A 19 9.51 -7.86 -7.97
C MET A 19 8.44 -7.71 -9.07
N LEU A 20 7.39 -6.92 -8.83
CA LEU A 20 6.30 -6.74 -9.80
C LEU A 20 6.65 -5.78 -10.95
N PHE A 21 7.43 -4.73 -10.69
CA PHE A 21 7.62 -3.63 -11.65
C PHE A 21 9.07 -3.46 -12.13
N ARG A 22 10.01 -4.28 -11.64
CA ARG A 22 11.45 -4.20 -11.93
C ARG A 22 12.05 -2.79 -11.73
N SER A 23 11.46 -2.02 -10.83
CA SER A 23 11.86 -0.67 -10.46
C SER A 23 11.59 -0.46 -8.97
N LEU A 24 12.28 0.47 -8.33
CA LEU A 24 12.01 0.80 -6.93
C LEU A 24 10.82 1.78 -6.84
N PRO A 25 9.99 1.69 -5.79
CA PRO A 25 8.92 2.65 -5.57
C PRO A 25 9.47 4.05 -5.25
N PHE A 26 10.63 4.11 -4.60
CA PHE A 26 11.30 5.33 -4.16
C PHE A 26 12.81 5.25 -4.43
N GLY A 27 13.48 6.40 -4.46
CA GLY A 27 14.94 6.50 -4.63
C GLY A 27 15.73 6.20 -3.34
N GLU A 28 17.04 6.47 -3.37
CA GLU A 28 17.98 6.09 -2.30
C GLU A 28 17.71 6.77 -0.94
N ASP A 29 17.30 8.05 -0.94
CA ASP A 29 16.93 8.78 0.28
C ASP A 29 15.46 9.20 0.24
N LEU A 30 14.66 8.67 1.16
CA LEU A 30 13.24 9.01 1.27
C LEU A 30 13.01 10.49 1.59
N LEU A 31 13.83 11.11 2.45
CA LEU A 31 13.63 12.50 2.88
C LEU A 31 13.74 13.47 1.71
N HIS A 32 14.62 13.17 0.76
CA HIS A 32 14.85 13.97 -0.45
C HIS A 32 14.20 13.38 -1.71
N CYS A 33 13.48 12.26 -1.62
CA CYS A 33 12.82 11.64 -2.78
C CYS A 33 11.52 12.39 -3.11
N PRO A 34 11.44 13.12 -4.25
CA PRO A 34 10.21 13.84 -4.62
C PRO A 34 9.02 12.89 -4.79
N ARG A 35 9.28 11.68 -5.29
CA ARG A 35 8.25 10.64 -5.46
C ARG A 35 7.67 10.17 -4.12
N TYR A 36 8.50 10.04 -3.08
CA TYR A 36 8.01 9.73 -1.72
C TYR A 36 7.23 10.90 -1.13
N GLN A 37 7.68 12.14 -1.33
CA GLN A 37 6.95 13.33 -0.86
C GLN A 37 5.55 13.42 -1.51
N SER A 38 5.46 13.18 -2.83
CA SER A 38 4.17 13.12 -3.53
C SER A 38 3.30 11.96 -3.03
N PHE A 39 3.89 10.79 -2.78
CA PHE A 39 3.17 9.63 -2.27
C PHE A 39 2.61 9.87 -0.88
N ARG A 40 3.43 10.43 0.02
CA ARG A 40 3.03 10.78 1.37
C ARG A 40 1.88 11.79 1.36
N LYS A 41 2.01 12.87 0.58
CA LYS A 41 0.97 13.88 0.45
C LYS A 41 -0.35 13.27 -0.04
N TRP A 42 -0.28 12.45 -1.10
CA TRP A 42 -1.47 11.74 -1.60
C TRP A 42 -2.10 10.85 -0.52
N TYR A 43 -1.29 10.13 0.25
CA TYR A 43 -1.78 9.24 1.32
C TYR A 43 -2.51 10.03 2.41
N GLU A 44 -1.95 11.16 2.83
CA GLU A 44 -2.54 12.09 3.80
C GLU A 44 -3.87 12.66 3.28
N ASP A 45 -3.90 13.15 2.03
CA ASP A 45 -5.10 13.70 1.38
C ASP A 45 -6.25 12.67 1.30
N VAL A 46 -5.94 11.40 0.97
CA VAL A 46 -6.93 10.30 0.92
C VAL A 46 -7.47 9.96 2.31
N ARG A 47 -6.59 9.96 3.33
CA ARG A 47 -6.96 9.66 4.72
C ARG A 47 -7.89 10.72 5.30
N GLU A 48 -7.60 12.00 5.08
CA GLU A 48 -8.35 13.12 5.67
C GLU A 48 -9.71 13.36 4.99
N ASN A 49 -9.77 13.29 3.66
CA ASN A 49 -10.95 13.74 2.92
C ASN A 49 -12.06 12.69 2.77
N ARG A 50 -11.76 11.38 2.93
CA ARG A 50 -12.67 10.33 2.46
C ARG A 50 -12.95 9.16 3.39
N GLY A 51 -12.38 9.11 4.61
CA GLY A 51 -12.71 8.10 5.63
C GLY A 51 -13.01 6.71 5.04
N GLY A 52 -12.01 6.10 4.40
CA GLY A 52 -12.21 4.97 3.50
C GLY A 52 -11.20 3.84 3.70
N ARG A 53 -10.73 3.24 2.59
CA ARG A 53 -9.81 2.09 2.60
C ARG A 53 -8.51 2.36 3.37
N ARG A 54 -8.10 3.63 3.45
CA ARG A 54 -6.88 4.11 4.12
C ARG A 54 -7.12 4.74 5.50
N ALA A 55 -8.32 4.59 6.06
CA ALA A 55 -8.64 5.11 7.39
C ALA A 55 -7.92 4.36 8.52
N SER A 56 -7.71 3.05 8.36
CA SER A 56 -6.93 2.21 9.29
C SER A 56 -6.32 1.00 8.58
N ALA A 57 -5.40 0.32 9.27
CA ALA A 57 -4.84 -0.95 8.80
C ALA A 57 -5.92 -2.02 8.52
N GLU A 58 -6.90 -2.15 9.42
CA GLU A 58 -8.00 -3.12 9.32
C GLU A 58 -8.95 -2.83 8.16
N ALA A 59 -9.17 -1.55 7.83
CA ALA A 59 -10.01 -1.17 6.70
C ALA A 59 -9.48 -1.75 5.37
N THR A 60 -8.17 -1.97 5.28
CA THR A 60 -7.53 -2.60 4.12
C THR A 60 -7.85 -4.10 3.99
N LEU A 61 -8.35 -4.77 5.04
CA LEU A 61 -8.72 -6.19 4.97
C LEU A 61 -10.15 -6.44 4.49
N LEU A 62 -10.97 -5.40 4.39
CA LEU A 62 -12.34 -5.52 3.91
C LEU A 62 -12.35 -5.96 2.43
N PRO A 63 -13.45 -6.50 1.90
CA PRO A 63 -13.58 -6.69 0.45
C PRO A 63 -13.46 -5.36 -0.29
N LEU A 64 -12.75 -5.32 -1.41
CA LEU A 64 -12.80 -4.18 -2.32
C LEU A 64 -14.22 -4.08 -2.89
N LYS A 65 -14.81 -2.88 -2.90
CA LYS A 65 -16.03 -2.65 -3.66
C LYS A 65 -15.64 -2.21 -5.07
N GLY A 66 -16.61 -2.24 -5.98
CA GLY A 66 -16.42 -1.73 -7.33
C GLY A 66 -16.79 -0.26 -7.38
N GLY A 67 -15.91 0.60 -7.92
CA GLY A 67 -16.21 2.01 -8.16
C GLY A 67 -14.98 2.87 -8.44
N ALA A 68 -15.14 3.89 -9.29
CA ALA A 68 -14.06 4.81 -9.66
C ALA A 68 -13.46 5.57 -8.46
N ASP A 69 -14.29 5.93 -7.47
CA ASP A 69 -13.85 6.59 -6.24
C ASP A 69 -12.98 5.68 -5.34
N GLU A 70 -13.12 4.37 -5.45
CA GLU A 70 -12.27 3.42 -4.71
C GLU A 70 -10.93 3.23 -5.40
N ASP A 71 -10.89 3.23 -6.73
CA ASP A 71 -9.66 3.07 -7.51
C ASP A 71 -8.64 4.16 -7.21
N GLU A 72 -9.11 5.37 -6.95
CA GLU A 72 -8.27 6.51 -6.56
C GLU A 72 -7.65 6.32 -5.15
N GLN A 73 -8.27 5.51 -4.29
CA GLN A 73 -7.77 5.18 -2.94
C GLN A 73 -6.75 4.03 -2.93
N LEU A 74 -6.65 3.27 -4.03
CA LEU A 74 -5.73 2.13 -4.14
C LEU A 74 -4.32 2.53 -4.58
N GLY A 75 -4.09 3.82 -4.83
CA GLY A 75 -2.81 4.35 -5.25
C GLY A 75 -2.94 5.26 -6.46
N PRO A 76 -2.09 6.28 -6.60
CA PRO A 76 -2.18 7.17 -7.75
C PRO A 76 -1.67 6.49 -9.03
N HIS A 77 -2.25 6.84 -10.17
CA HIS A 77 -1.90 6.29 -11.49
C HIS A 77 -0.45 6.59 -11.91
N TRP A 78 0.19 7.62 -11.33
CA TRP A 78 1.60 7.93 -11.58
C TRP A 78 2.55 7.07 -10.73
N PHE A 79 2.03 6.36 -9.72
CA PHE A 79 2.83 5.49 -8.87
C PHE A 79 2.83 4.03 -9.36
N PHE A 80 1.74 3.58 -9.98
CA PHE A 80 1.56 2.23 -10.52
C PHE A 80 1.38 2.24 -12.04
N PRO A 81 1.89 1.23 -12.77
CA PRO A 81 1.51 0.97 -14.16
C PRO A 81 -0.01 0.77 -14.32
N ALA A 82 -0.57 1.12 -15.49
CA ALA A 82 -2.01 1.13 -15.75
C ALA A 82 -2.66 -0.25 -15.60
N GLU A 83 -1.92 -1.31 -15.92
CA GLU A 83 -2.38 -2.70 -15.94
C GLU A 83 -2.27 -3.38 -14.57
N THR A 84 -1.84 -2.66 -13.54
CA THR A 84 -1.64 -3.24 -12.20
C THR A 84 -2.98 -3.59 -11.56
N SER A 85 -3.12 -4.83 -11.08
CA SER A 85 -4.32 -5.30 -10.40
C SER A 85 -4.67 -4.43 -9.19
N ARG A 86 -5.97 -4.28 -8.92
CA ARG A 86 -6.47 -3.44 -7.81
C ARG A 86 -5.97 -3.94 -6.46
N GLU A 87 -5.97 -5.25 -6.27
CA GLU A 87 -5.63 -5.90 -5.02
C GLU A 87 -4.13 -5.85 -4.73
N SER A 88 -3.28 -5.93 -5.75
CA SER A 88 -1.84 -5.74 -5.56
C SER A 88 -1.50 -4.29 -5.21
N ARG A 89 -2.16 -3.32 -5.87
CA ARG A 89 -2.00 -1.89 -5.54
C ARG A 89 -2.42 -1.64 -4.10
N ASP A 90 -3.57 -2.22 -3.72
CA ASP A 90 -4.13 -2.06 -2.39
C ASP A 90 -3.15 -2.50 -1.30
N LEU A 91 -2.61 -3.72 -1.45
CA LEU A 91 -1.64 -4.30 -0.53
C LEU A 91 -0.36 -3.48 -0.45
N ILE A 92 0.24 -3.15 -1.60
CA ILE A 92 1.51 -2.41 -1.65
C ILE A 92 1.38 -1.07 -0.95
N VAL A 93 0.32 -0.31 -1.25
CA VAL A 93 0.08 0.98 -0.59
C VAL A 93 -0.04 0.83 0.92
N ALA A 94 -0.72 -0.20 1.41
CA ALA A 94 -0.90 -0.43 2.84
C ALA A 94 0.38 -0.88 3.56
N MET A 95 1.24 -1.65 2.88
CA MET A 95 2.57 -1.99 3.37
C MET A 95 3.50 -0.76 3.39
N LEU A 96 3.31 0.15 2.44
CA LEU A 96 4.04 1.42 2.32
C LEU A 96 3.34 2.59 3.02
N ASN A 97 2.47 2.34 4.02
CA ASN A 97 1.85 3.41 4.79
C ASN A 97 2.95 4.26 5.49
N PRO A 98 3.01 5.59 5.25
CA PRO A 98 4.00 6.47 5.88
C PRO A 98 3.89 6.48 7.41
N ASP A 99 2.69 6.28 7.94
CA ASP A 99 2.42 6.19 9.37
C ASP A 99 2.61 4.73 9.85
N PRO A 100 3.64 4.42 10.66
CA PRO A 100 3.92 3.05 11.08
C PRO A 100 2.84 2.48 12.02
N THR A 101 2.04 3.31 12.71
CA THR A 101 0.97 2.79 13.58
C THR A 101 -0.17 2.21 12.75
N GLU A 102 -0.46 2.84 11.63
CA GLU A 102 -1.51 2.44 10.68
C GLU A 102 -0.99 1.54 9.54
N ARG A 103 0.32 1.27 9.49
CA ARG A 103 0.89 0.31 8.55
C ARG A 103 0.45 -1.10 8.91
N LEU A 104 0.22 -1.96 7.92
CA LEU A 104 -0.14 -3.36 8.18
C LEU A 104 0.88 -4.06 9.09
N SER A 105 0.41 -4.97 9.94
CA SER A 105 1.27 -6.01 10.52
C SER A 105 1.48 -7.14 9.52
N ILE A 106 2.49 -7.99 9.73
CA ILE A 106 2.72 -9.15 8.86
C ILE A 106 1.52 -10.12 8.87
N ASP A 107 0.85 -10.31 10.02
CA ASP A 107 -0.36 -11.12 10.11
C ASP A 107 -1.48 -10.57 9.22
N MET A 108 -1.67 -9.25 9.21
CA MET A 108 -2.65 -8.61 8.34
C MET A 108 -2.26 -8.72 6.86
N VAL A 109 -0.97 -8.58 6.53
CA VAL A 109 -0.47 -8.80 5.15
C VAL A 109 -0.88 -10.18 4.66
N LEU A 110 -0.64 -11.23 5.45
CA LEU A 110 -0.97 -12.62 5.08
C LEU A 110 -2.49 -12.88 4.92
N ARG A 111 -3.33 -12.08 5.58
CA ARG A 111 -4.79 -12.15 5.49
C ARG A 111 -5.37 -11.26 4.39
N HIS A 112 -4.55 -10.44 3.74
CA HIS A 112 -5.01 -9.53 2.71
C HIS A 112 -5.61 -10.29 1.51
N PRO A 113 -6.73 -9.80 0.92
CA PRO A 113 -7.38 -10.46 -0.22
C PRO A 113 -6.44 -10.86 -1.36
N TRP A 114 -5.43 -10.04 -1.65
CA TRP A 114 -4.44 -10.34 -2.70
C TRP A 114 -3.69 -11.66 -2.47
N LEU A 115 -3.33 -11.99 -1.23
CA LEU A 115 -2.64 -13.24 -0.89
C LEU A 115 -3.64 -14.38 -0.66
N THR A 116 -4.76 -14.11 0.00
CA THR A 116 -5.73 -15.17 0.30
C THR A 116 -6.45 -15.69 -0.94
N MET A 117 -6.66 -14.85 -1.97
CA MET A 117 -7.18 -15.31 -3.26
C MET A 117 -6.22 -16.27 -3.98
N LEU A 118 -4.90 -16.15 -3.79
CA LEU A 118 -3.93 -17.09 -4.36
C LEU A 118 -4.03 -18.48 -3.71
N PHE A 119 -4.31 -18.53 -2.41
CA PHE A 119 -4.40 -19.79 -1.66
C PHE A 119 -5.78 -20.44 -1.71
N GLN A 120 -6.82 -19.74 -2.18
CA GLN A 120 -8.16 -20.31 -2.38
C GLN A 120 -8.32 -21.06 -3.73
N GLN A 121 -7.30 -21.07 -4.59
CA GLN A 121 -7.30 -21.81 -5.85
C GLN A 121 -6.56 -23.16 -5.81
N GLN A 122 -6.23 -23.68 -4.62
CA GLN A 122 -5.73 -25.05 -4.43
C GLN A 122 -6.72 -25.87 -3.59
#